data_AF-A0A6L4ALK7-F1
#
_entry.id   AF-A0A6L4ALK7-F1
#
_cell.length_a   1.000
_cell.length_b   1.000
_cell.length_c   1.000
_cell.angle_alpha   90.00
_cell.angle_beta   90.00
_cell.angle_gamma   90.00
#
_symmetry.space_group_name_H-M   'P 1'
#
loop_
_entity.id
_entity.type
_entity.pdbx_description
1 polymer ?
#
loop_
_entity_poly.entity_id
_entity_poly.type
_entity_poly.pdbx_seq_one_letter_code
_entity_poly.pdbx_strand_id
1 'polypeptide(L)'
;MLPVKVRSPSLQRKPICKASKGENMASFEPLSKHSAAIQIVARICVVALLLNLSGCAKVKDFLDFRKTTEEPKDLTVKTLVAKGMDDYAIGKYFTSLEYFQEILDRFPFAPEATLAELKAADCNYFLEHYAEALVLYEAFEERHPTNEAMPYVMFQKAMCNYKQIDRVDRDASGAEKAIQLFSQLIRAYPDSPYVGEAKARIKAAREFIANHEFFVVDFYLRRDKISEAETRLKYLLANYPDTEIAPRAQKLLNQIQSGNPPKQSLSSWLPKISLPDWARFSSSDQEKTVEEAPSKE
;
A
#
# COMPACT_ATOMS: atom_id res chain seq x y z
N MET A 1 13.97 -21.88 37.78
CA MET A 1 13.31 -20.99 38.75
C MET A 1 14.34 -20.05 39.34
N LEU A 2 14.38 -18.78 38.91
CA LEU A 2 14.96 -17.65 39.64
C LEU A 2 14.29 -16.35 39.12
N PRO A 3 13.98 -15.37 39.99
CA PRO A 3 12.95 -14.37 39.72
C PRO A 3 13.44 -13.09 39.03
N VAL A 4 12.57 -12.55 38.18
CA VAL A 4 12.68 -11.25 37.49
C VAL A 4 12.29 -10.12 38.46
N LYS A 5 13.15 -9.10 38.59
CA LYS A 5 12.92 -7.90 39.42
C LYS A 5 12.79 -6.69 38.50
N VAL A 6 11.56 -6.19 38.33
CA VAL A 6 11.28 -4.95 37.58
C VAL A 6 11.21 -3.77 38.55
N ARG A 7 11.99 -2.72 38.26
CA ARG A 7 12.03 -1.43 38.97
C ARG A 7 11.13 -0.43 38.23
N SER A 8 10.19 0.19 38.94
CA SER A 8 9.42 1.36 38.49
C SER A 8 10.16 2.67 38.83
N PRO A 9 10.18 3.69 37.94
CA PRO A 9 10.66 5.02 38.30
C PRO A 9 9.53 5.95 38.77
N SER A 10 9.81 6.57 39.91
CA SER A 10 9.11 7.66 40.58
C SER A 10 9.13 8.96 39.76
N LEU A 11 7.96 9.59 39.58
CA LEU A 11 7.87 10.98 39.14
C LEU A 11 7.70 11.90 40.35
N GLN A 12 8.68 12.79 40.50
CA GLN A 12 8.78 13.80 41.54
C GLN A 12 7.96 15.06 41.19
N ARG A 13 7.51 15.69 42.27
CA ARG A 13 6.77 16.96 42.42
C ARG A 13 7.58 18.17 41.93
N LYS A 14 6.88 19.28 41.61
CA LYS A 14 7.13 20.67 42.10
C LYS A 14 6.08 21.71 41.59
N PRO A 15 5.99 22.95 42.13
CA PRO A 15 4.80 23.41 42.88
C PRO A 15 4.33 24.86 42.57
N ILE A 16 3.56 25.48 43.50
CA ILE A 16 3.41 26.94 43.79
C ILE A 16 2.47 27.71 42.82
N CYS A 17 1.49 28.56 43.19
CA CYS A 17 1.11 29.24 44.43
C CYS A 17 -0.26 29.95 44.28
N LYS A 18 -0.82 30.34 45.45
CA LYS A 18 -1.52 31.60 45.82
C LYS A 18 -2.99 31.50 46.22
N ALA A 19 -3.19 31.96 47.45
CA ALA A 19 -4.43 32.20 48.16
C ALA A 19 -4.99 33.60 47.88
N SER A 20 -6.30 33.75 47.98
CA SER A 20 -6.94 34.99 48.45
C SER A 20 -8.29 34.67 49.11
N LYS A 21 -8.41 35.15 50.35
CA LYS A 21 -9.60 35.16 51.21
C LYS A 21 -10.75 35.97 50.60
N GLY A 22 -11.97 35.59 50.96
CA GLY A 22 -13.19 36.38 50.81
C GLY A 22 -14.34 35.69 51.52
N GLU A 23 -14.48 35.97 52.82
CA GLU A 23 -15.64 35.60 53.63
C GLU A 23 -16.87 36.39 53.14
N ASN A 24 -18.04 35.76 53.11
CA ASN A 24 -19.31 36.43 53.39
C ASN A 24 -20.40 35.41 53.78
N MET A 25 -20.96 35.66 54.96
CA MET A 25 -22.09 34.98 55.57
C MET A 25 -23.38 35.29 54.83
N ALA A 26 -24.29 34.32 54.70
CA ALA A 26 -25.72 34.60 54.59
C ALA A 26 -26.56 33.34 54.88
N SER A 27 -27.14 33.34 56.09
CA SER A 27 -28.54 32.99 56.39
C SER A 27 -29.14 31.66 55.89
N PHE A 28 -29.34 30.75 56.86
CA PHE A 28 -30.39 29.73 56.83
C PHE A 28 -31.79 30.38 56.88
N GLU A 29 -32.66 30.02 55.94
CA GLU A 29 -34.09 30.33 55.92
C GLU A 29 -34.95 29.05 55.81
N PRO A 30 -36.23 29.07 56.24
CA PRO A 30 -36.87 27.90 56.84
C PRO A 30 -37.63 26.96 55.88
N LEU A 31 -37.83 25.75 56.40
CA LEU A 31 -38.62 24.62 55.90
C LEU A 31 -40.07 25.01 55.53
N SER A 32 -40.37 25.32 54.26
CA SER A 32 -41.75 25.24 53.74
C SER A 32 -41.90 25.08 52.22
N LYS A 33 -40.81 25.19 51.44
CA LYS A 33 -40.87 25.18 49.96
C LYS A 33 -40.51 23.84 49.30
N HIS A 34 -40.18 22.80 50.08
CA HIS A 34 -39.74 21.52 49.51
C HIS A 34 -40.86 20.67 48.89
N SER A 35 -42.13 20.87 49.26
CA SER A 35 -43.24 20.06 48.72
C SER A 35 -43.45 20.25 47.21
N ALA A 36 -43.38 21.50 46.72
CA ALA A 36 -43.52 21.80 45.29
C ALA A 36 -42.29 21.35 44.48
N ALA A 37 -41.08 21.54 45.03
CA ALA A 37 -39.84 21.13 44.37
C ALA A 37 -39.75 19.60 44.24
N ILE A 38 -40.15 18.85 45.28
CA ILE A 38 -40.18 17.38 45.25
C ILE A 38 -41.20 16.88 44.22
N GLN A 39 -42.38 17.51 44.11
CA GLN A 39 -43.36 17.12 43.09
C GLN A 39 -42.90 17.42 41.66
N ILE A 40 -42.18 18.51 41.43
CA ILE A 40 -41.62 18.84 40.10
C ILE A 40 -40.51 17.85 39.73
N VAL A 41 -39.59 17.56 40.65
CA VAL A 41 -38.53 16.57 40.42
C VAL A 41 -39.12 15.18 40.18
N ALA A 42 -40.14 14.77 40.94
CA ALA A 42 -40.83 13.50 40.73
C ALA A 42 -41.52 13.43 39.36
N ARG A 43 -42.16 14.52 38.89
CA ARG A 43 -42.77 14.58 37.55
C ARG A 43 -41.73 14.52 36.44
N ILE A 44 -40.58 15.19 36.60
CA ILE A 44 -39.47 15.12 35.64
C ILE A 44 -38.88 13.72 35.60
N CYS A 45 -38.71 13.05 36.75
CA CYS A 45 -38.26 11.66 36.82
C CYS A 45 -39.24 10.69 36.15
N VAL A 46 -40.55 10.88 36.32
CA VAL A 46 -41.57 10.04 35.64
C VAL A 46 -41.57 10.27 34.13
N VAL A 47 -41.44 11.51 33.66
CA VAL A 47 -41.33 11.81 32.21
C VAL A 47 -40.03 11.25 31.62
N ALA A 48 -38.91 11.37 32.34
CA ALA A 48 -37.64 10.77 31.92
C ALA A 48 -37.72 9.22 31.90
N LEU A 49 -38.43 8.61 32.85
CA LEU A 49 -38.64 7.15 32.86
C LEU A 49 -39.52 6.73 31.66
N LEU A 50 -40.57 7.48 31.33
CA LEU A 50 -41.42 7.23 30.16
C LEU A 50 -40.68 7.41 28.82
N LEU A 51 -39.74 8.34 28.74
CA LEU A 51 -38.88 8.53 27.56
C LEU A 51 -37.89 7.36 27.34
N ASN A 52 -37.48 6.68 28.42
CA ASN A 52 -36.62 5.50 28.32
C ASN A 52 -37.36 4.20 27.93
N LEU A 53 -38.70 4.18 27.94
CA LEU A 53 -39.48 3.05 27.39
C LEU A 53 -39.66 3.14 25.86
N SER A 54 -39.27 4.25 25.23
CA SER A 54 -39.24 4.37 23.76
C SER A 54 -37.93 3.77 23.22
N GLY A 55 -37.87 2.44 23.15
CA GLY A 55 -36.70 1.72 22.64
C GLY A 55 -36.28 2.17 21.23
N CYS A 56 -34.97 2.11 20.94
CA CYS A 56 -34.32 2.51 19.68
C CYS A 56 -34.76 1.74 18.42
N ALA A 57 -35.75 0.86 18.49
CA ALA A 57 -36.21 0.08 17.34
C ALA A 57 -36.79 0.98 16.24
N LYS A 58 -37.59 1.99 16.58
CA LYS A 58 -38.24 2.88 15.59
C LYS A 58 -37.31 3.91 14.95
N VAL A 59 -36.18 4.22 15.59
CA VAL A 59 -35.17 5.14 15.04
C VAL A 59 -34.36 4.46 13.94
N LYS A 60 -34.15 3.14 14.05
CA LYS A 60 -33.50 2.34 13.00
C LYS A 60 -34.37 2.27 11.75
N ASP A 61 -35.68 2.02 11.91
CA ASP A 61 -36.65 1.99 10.80
C ASP A 61 -36.81 3.37 10.12
N PHE A 62 -36.74 4.47 10.88
CA PHE A 62 -36.79 5.82 10.32
C PHE A 62 -35.48 6.22 9.59
N LEU A 63 -34.32 5.74 10.07
CA LEU A 63 -33.03 5.95 9.40
C LEU A 63 -32.85 5.08 8.16
N ASP A 64 -33.57 3.95 8.06
CA ASP A 64 -33.59 3.08 6.87
C ASP A 64 -34.45 3.62 5.73
N PHE A 65 -35.25 4.68 5.95
CA PHE A 65 -36.08 5.31 4.90
C PHE A 65 -35.27 5.91 3.73
N ARG A 66 -33.94 6.03 3.87
CA ARG A 66 -33.06 6.58 2.82
C ARG A 66 -32.44 5.53 1.89
N LYS A 67 -32.72 4.23 2.07
CA LYS A 67 -31.98 3.17 1.34
C LYS A 67 -32.81 2.05 0.69
N THR A 68 -34.02 2.33 0.22
CA THR A 68 -34.75 1.37 -0.63
C THR A 68 -35.44 2.05 -1.80
N THR A 69 -34.65 2.46 -2.79
CA THR A 69 -35.06 2.17 -4.17
C THR A 69 -34.70 0.71 -4.38
N GLU A 70 -35.59 -0.20 -3.98
CA GLU A 70 -35.46 -1.61 -4.39
C GLU A 70 -35.69 -1.63 -5.90
N GLU A 71 -34.59 -1.56 -6.64
CA GLU A 71 -34.53 -1.89 -8.06
C GLU A 71 -35.21 -3.26 -8.26
N PRO A 72 -36.00 -3.45 -9.33
CA PRO A 72 -36.75 -4.68 -9.54
C PRO A 72 -35.80 -5.89 -9.46
N LYS A 73 -36.11 -6.82 -8.55
CA LYS A 73 -35.26 -7.96 -8.16
C LYS A 73 -34.92 -8.92 -9.33
N ASP A 74 -35.65 -8.79 -10.44
CA ASP A 74 -35.47 -9.55 -11.67
C ASP A 74 -34.87 -8.68 -12.77
N LEU A 75 -33.68 -8.14 -12.52
CA LEU A 75 -32.85 -7.57 -13.58
C LEU A 75 -32.51 -8.68 -14.59
N THR A 76 -32.75 -8.41 -15.86
CA THR A 76 -32.35 -9.31 -16.96
C THR A 76 -30.82 -9.33 -17.06
N VAL A 77 -30.23 -10.44 -17.50
CA VAL A 77 -28.76 -10.57 -17.72
C VAL A 77 -28.18 -9.37 -18.45
N LYS A 78 -28.82 -8.96 -19.56
CA LYS A 78 -28.40 -7.80 -20.36
C LYS A 78 -28.38 -6.49 -19.58
N THR A 79 -29.33 -6.29 -18.66
CA THR A 79 -29.37 -5.09 -17.82
C THR A 79 -28.29 -5.10 -16.76
N LEU A 80 -27.96 -6.27 -16.19
CA LEU A 80 -26.85 -6.41 -15.25
C LEU A 80 -25.51 -6.13 -15.93
N VAL A 81 -25.31 -6.69 -17.14
CA VAL A 81 -24.08 -6.45 -17.91
C VAL A 81 -23.94 -4.98 -18.25
N ALA A 82 -25.01 -4.33 -18.71
CA ALA A 82 -24.99 -2.89 -19.02
C ALA A 82 -24.59 -2.06 -17.79
N LYS A 83 -25.25 -2.28 -16.64
CA LYS A 83 -24.91 -1.58 -15.39
C LYS A 83 -23.47 -1.84 -14.93
N GLY A 84 -23.04 -3.11 -14.97
CA GLY A 84 -21.68 -3.50 -14.62
C GLY A 84 -20.62 -2.83 -15.50
N MET A 85 -20.89 -2.75 -16.81
CA MET A 85 -20.00 -2.10 -17.77
C MET A 85 -20.00 -0.57 -17.65
N ASP A 86 -21.14 0.05 -17.33
CA ASP A 86 -21.24 1.48 -17.06
C ASP A 86 -20.40 1.86 -15.83
N ASP A 87 -20.55 1.11 -14.74
CA ASP A 87 -19.76 1.31 -13.52
C ASP A 87 -18.27 1.02 -13.76
N TYR A 88 -17.94 0.00 -14.56
CA TYR A 88 -16.57 -0.31 -14.98
C TYR A 88 -15.95 0.87 -15.73
N ALA A 89 -16.68 1.47 -16.69
CA ALA A 89 -16.20 2.60 -17.48
C ALA A 89 -15.97 3.86 -16.63
N ILE A 90 -16.75 4.03 -15.56
CA ILE A 90 -16.60 5.13 -14.59
C ILE A 90 -15.44 4.87 -13.61
N GLY A 91 -14.92 3.63 -13.55
CA GLY A 91 -13.86 3.21 -12.62
C GLY A 91 -14.38 2.77 -11.24
N LYS A 92 -15.68 2.51 -11.11
CA LYS A 92 -16.28 1.94 -9.90
C LYS A 92 -16.14 0.41 -9.92
N TYR A 93 -14.91 -0.07 -9.84
CA TYR A 93 -14.60 -1.50 -9.96
C TYR A 93 -15.24 -2.35 -8.86
N PHE A 94 -15.45 -1.79 -7.66
CA PHE A 94 -16.10 -2.51 -6.56
C PHE A 94 -17.57 -2.85 -6.87
N THR A 95 -18.38 -1.85 -7.26
CA THR A 95 -19.80 -2.09 -7.60
C THR A 95 -19.95 -2.86 -8.91
N SER A 96 -19.06 -2.60 -9.87
CA SER A 96 -18.97 -3.35 -11.12
C SER A 96 -18.72 -4.84 -10.87
N LEU A 97 -17.81 -5.18 -9.96
CA LEU A 97 -17.53 -6.57 -9.57
C LEU A 97 -18.77 -7.25 -8.97
N GLU A 98 -19.55 -6.56 -8.14
CA GLU A 98 -20.80 -7.11 -7.57
C GLU A 98 -21.79 -7.50 -8.67
N TYR A 99 -21.99 -6.65 -9.69
CA TYR A 99 -22.86 -6.97 -10.81
C TYR A 99 -22.35 -8.16 -11.64
N PHE A 100 -21.04 -8.25 -11.88
CA PHE A 100 -20.47 -9.38 -12.61
C PHE A 100 -20.56 -10.69 -11.82
N GLN A 101 -20.33 -10.66 -10.51
CA GLN A 101 -20.53 -11.81 -9.64
C GLN A 101 -21.98 -12.26 -9.63
N GLU A 102 -22.93 -11.31 -9.55
CA GLU A 102 -24.36 -11.63 -9.62
C GLU A 102 -24.74 -12.34 -10.93
N ILE A 103 -24.13 -11.95 -12.06
CA ILE A 103 -24.32 -12.63 -13.35
C ILE A 103 -23.80 -14.07 -13.29
N LEU A 104 -22.60 -14.29 -12.73
CA LEU A 104 -21.99 -15.61 -12.64
C LEU A 104 -22.78 -16.54 -11.71
N ASP A 105 -23.34 -16.01 -10.63
CA ASP A 105 -24.12 -16.78 -9.65
C ASP A 105 -25.52 -17.14 -10.18
N ARG A 106 -26.20 -16.18 -10.82
CA ARG A 106 -27.58 -16.36 -11.30
C ARG A 106 -27.65 -17.02 -12.68
N PHE A 107 -26.69 -16.72 -13.55
CA PHE A 107 -26.75 -17.05 -14.98
C PHE A 107 -25.43 -17.63 -15.51
N PRO A 108 -24.89 -18.72 -14.93
CA PRO A 108 -23.56 -19.25 -15.26
C PRO A 108 -23.41 -19.74 -16.71
N PHE A 109 -24.51 -20.08 -17.39
CA PHE A 109 -24.51 -20.59 -18.77
C PHE A 109 -24.95 -19.56 -19.82
N ALA A 110 -25.19 -18.31 -19.42
CA ALA A 110 -25.54 -17.26 -20.37
C ALA A 110 -24.32 -16.93 -21.26
N PRO A 111 -24.53 -16.53 -22.53
CA PRO A 111 -23.41 -16.14 -23.40
C PRO A 111 -22.64 -14.94 -22.85
N GLU A 112 -23.29 -14.08 -22.06
CA GLU A 112 -22.65 -12.96 -21.38
C GLU A 112 -21.82 -13.36 -20.16
N ALA A 113 -21.96 -14.60 -19.65
CA ALA A 113 -21.23 -15.06 -18.47
C ALA A 113 -19.71 -15.07 -18.70
N THR A 114 -19.25 -15.43 -19.90
CA THR A 114 -17.83 -15.38 -20.26
C THR A 114 -17.28 -13.95 -20.18
N LEU A 115 -18.06 -12.94 -20.62
CA LEU A 115 -17.66 -11.54 -20.49
C LEU A 115 -17.61 -11.13 -19.02
N ALA A 116 -18.64 -11.48 -18.24
CA ALA A 116 -18.71 -11.17 -16.81
C ALA A 116 -17.53 -11.78 -16.05
N GLU A 117 -17.13 -13.01 -16.39
CA GLU A 117 -15.97 -13.69 -15.80
C GLU A 117 -14.66 -12.93 -16.05
N LEU A 118 -14.40 -12.56 -17.31
CA LEU A 118 -13.21 -11.78 -17.66
C LEU A 118 -13.22 -10.41 -16.96
N LYS A 119 -14.39 -9.76 -16.92
CA LYS A 119 -14.53 -8.44 -16.31
C LYS A 119 -14.44 -8.48 -14.79
N ALA A 120 -14.86 -9.57 -14.15
CA ALA A 120 -14.64 -9.79 -12.72
C ALA A 120 -13.13 -9.91 -12.40
N ALA A 121 -12.36 -10.59 -13.26
CA ALA A 121 -10.90 -10.64 -13.13
C ALA A 121 -10.27 -9.24 -13.32
N ASP A 122 -10.70 -8.50 -14.35
CA ASP A 122 -10.26 -7.11 -14.59
C ASP A 122 -10.56 -6.21 -13.38
N CYS A 123 -11.76 -6.29 -12.81
CA CYS A 123 -12.12 -5.48 -11.64
C CYS A 123 -11.19 -5.75 -10.45
N ASN A 124 -10.86 -7.02 -10.17
CA ASN A 124 -9.90 -7.36 -9.11
C ASN A 124 -8.50 -6.81 -9.42
N TYR A 125 -8.06 -6.85 -10.67
CA TYR A 125 -6.78 -6.27 -11.08
C TYR A 125 -6.74 -4.75 -10.84
N PHE A 126 -7.80 -4.03 -11.19
CA PHE A 126 -7.88 -2.58 -10.98
C PHE A 126 -8.09 -2.18 -9.51
N LEU A 127 -8.64 -3.07 -8.69
CA LEU A 127 -8.71 -2.93 -7.23
C LEU A 127 -7.37 -3.28 -6.54
N GLU A 128 -6.32 -3.58 -7.30
CA GLU A 128 -5.00 -4.00 -6.80
C GLU A 128 -5.00 -5.35 -6.05
N HIS A 129 -6.09 -6.11 -6.17
CA HIS A 129 -6.23 -7.48 -5.67
C HIS A 129 -5.59 -8.47 -6.66
N TYR A 130 -4.27 -8.34 -6.85
CA TYR A 130 -3.55 -9.05 -7.90
C TYR A 130 -3.51 -10.57 -7.69
N ALA A 131 -3.57 -11.06 -6.46
CA ALA A 131 -3.56 -12.49 -6.17
C ALA A 131 -4.89 -13.13 -6.58
N GLU A 132 -6.00 -12.47 -6.24
CA GLU A 132 -7.36 -12.86 -6.61
C GLU A 132 -7.56 -12.76 -8.12
N ALA A 133 -7.10 -11.66 -8.74
CA ALA A 133 -7.16 -11.47 -10.18
C ALA A 133 -6.40 -12.58 -10.93
N LEU A 134 -5.20 -12.96 -10.47
CA LEU A 134 -4.41 -14.03 -11.08
C LEU A 134 -5.19 -15.35 -11.12
N VAL A 135 -5.81 -15.74 -10.00
CA VAL A 135 -6.61 -16.96 -9.91
C VAL A 135 -7.81 -16.91 -10.87
N LEU A 136 -8.47 -15.76 -10.98
CA LEU A 136 -9.60 -15.60 -11.91
C LEU A 136 -9.17 -15.67 -13.38
N TYR A 137 -8.04 -15.07 -13.73
CA TYR A 137 -7.50 -15.17 -15.10
C TYR A 137 -7.01 -16.58 -15.44
N GLU A 138 -6.42 -17.30 -14.48
CA GLU A 138 -6.07 -18.71 -14.64
C GLU A 138 -7.30 -19.58 -14.88
N ALA A 139 -8.35 -19.40 -14.07
CA ALA A 139 -9.62 -20.09 -14.24
C ALA A 139 -10.29 -19.76 -15.60
N PHE A 140 -10.14 -18.54 -16.10
CA PHE A 140 -10.64 -18.16 -17.42
C PHE A 140 -9.88 -18.83 -18.55
N GLU A 141 -8.54 -18.86 -18.48
CA GLU A 141 -7.70 -19.54 -19.47
C GLU A 141 -8.00 -21.05 -19.54
N GLU A 142 -8.20 -21.69 -18.38
CA GLU A 142 -8.55 -23.11 -18.30
C GLU A 142 -9.93 -23.41 -18.88
N ARG A 143 -10.92 -22.56 -18.61
CA ARG A 143 -12.31 -22.77 -19.04
C ARG A 143 -12.55 -22.37 -20.49
N HIS A 144 -11.86 -21.34 -21.00
CA HIS A 144 -12.12 -20.74 -22.30
C HIS A 144 -10.85 -20.59 -23.17
N PRO A 145 -10.08 -21.67 -23.42
CA PRO A 145 -8.79 -21.57 -24.12
C PRO A 145 -8.88 -21.13 -25.59
N THR A 146 -10.06 -21.20 -26.21
CA THR A 146 -10.30 -20.80 -27.61
C THR A 146 -10.85 -19.38 -27.77
N ASN A 147 -10.93 -18.61 -26.67
CA ASN A 147 -11.48 -17.27 -26.71
C ASN A 147 -10.54 -16.28 -27.45
N GLU A 148 -11.12 -15.33 -28.19
CA GLU A 148 -10.36 -14.28 -28.89
C GLU A 148 -9.55 -13.39 -27.93
N ALA A 149 -10.02 -13.24 -26.68
CA ALA A 149 -9.36 -12.46 -25.64
C ALA A 149 -8.15 -13.17 -24.99
N MET A 150 -7.80 -14.40 -25.41
CA MET A 150 -6.72 -15.16 -24.78
C MET A 150 -5.35 -14.44 -24.72
N PRO A 151 -4.89 -13.72 -25.76
CA PRO A 151 -3.66 -12.94 -25.66
C PRO A 151 -3.72 -11.85 -24.58
N TYR A 152 -4.88 -11.24 -24.37
CA TYR A 152 -5.10 -10.26 -23.30
C TYR A 152 -5.06 -10.92 -21.93
N VAL A 153 -5.71 -12.07 -21.75
CA VAL A 153 -5.71 -12.81 -20.48
C VAL A 153 -4.30 -13.23 -20.08
N MET A 154 -3.53 -13.82 -21.00
CA MET A 154 -2.13 -14.20 -20.74
C MET A 154 -1.27 -12.98 -20.38
N PHE A 155 -1.49 -11.84 -21.03
CA PHE A 155 -0.82 -10.59 -20.69
C PHE A 155 -1.18 -10.13 -19.27
N GLN A 156 -2.45 -10.15 -18.90
CA GLN A 156 -2.90 -9.70 -17.58
C GLN A 156 -2.44 -10.63 -16.45
N LYS A 157 -2.37 -11.95 -16.67
CA LYS A 157 -1.74 -12.90 -15.74
C LYS A 157 -0.29 -12.53 -15.43
N ALA A 158 0.48 -12.21 -16.48
CA ALA A 158 1.86 -11.77 -16.33
C ALA A 158 1.95 -10.42 -15.61
N MET A 159 1.04 -9.48 -15.91
CA MET A 159 0.95 -8.19 -15.24
C MET A 159 0.61 -8.31 -13.76
N CYS A 160 -0.25 -9.25 -13.33
CA CYS A 160 -0.54 -9.48 -11.91
C CYS A 160 0.74 -9.79 -11.13
N ASN A 161 1.58 -10.72 -11.64
CA ASN A 161 2.87 -11.05 -11.03
C ASN A 161 3.85 -9.87 -11.11
N TYR A 162 3.87 -9.14 -12.22
CA TYR A 162 4.73 -7.96 -12.40
C TYR A 162 4.39 -6.84 -11.41
N LYS A 163 3.10 -6.63 -11.12
CA LYS A 163 2.64 -5.60 -10.19
C LYS A 163 2.90 -5.94 -8.72
N GLN A 164 3.08 -7.22 -8.42
CA GLN A 164 3.48 -7.71 -7.11
C GLN A 164 5.00 -7.60 -6.85
N ILE A 165 5.79 -7.14 -7.83
CA ILE A 165 7.22 -6.86 -7.64
C ILE A 165 7.36 -5.70 -6.66
N ASP A 166 7.98 -5.97 -5.52
CA ASP A 166 8.21 -4.99 -4.45
C ASP A 166 9.62 -4.37 -4.58
N ARG A 167 10.24 -4.02 -3.46
CA ARG A 167 11.59 -3.46 -3.40
C ARG A 167 12.68 -4.47 -3.72
N VAL A 168 13.83 -3.96 -4.18
CA VAL A 168 15.04 -4.73 -4.54
C VAL A 168 15.62 -5.56 -3.39
N ASP A 169 15.30 -5.26 -2.12
CA ASP A 169 15.75 -6.04 -0.97
C ASP A 169 14.87 -7.26 -0.67
N ARG A 170 13.71 -7.38 -1.31
CA ARG A 170 12.75 -8.48 -1.14
C ARG A 170 12.92 -9.56 -2.21
N ASP A 171 12.14 -10.63 -2.07
CA ASP A 171 12.17 -11.77 -2.98
C ASP A 171 11.86 -11.37 -4.44
N ALA A 172 12.68 -11.86 -5.36
CA ALA A 172 12.59 -11.58 -6.79
C ALA A 172 11.69 -12.59 -7.55
N SER A 173 11.12 -13.59 -6.88
CA SER A 173 10.32 -14.65 -7.51
C SER A 173 9.13 -14.12 -8.32
N GLY A 174 8.51 -13.01 -7.92
CA GLY A 174 7.45 -12.35 -8.70
C GLY A 174 7.93 -11.86 -10.07
N ALA A 175 9.15 -11.31 -10.13
CA ALA A 175 9.75 -10.87 -11.38
C ALA A 175 10.11 -12.05 -12.29
N GLU A 176 10.63 -13.14 -11.72
CA GLU A 176 10.92 -14.37 -12.47
C GLU A 176 9.65 -14.98 -13.09
N LYS A 177 8.57 -15.09 -12.30
CA LYS A 177 7.27 -15.57 -12.78
C LYS A 177 6.69 -14.66 -13.87
N ALA A 178 6.78 -13.34 -13.70
CA ALA A 178 6.33 -12.39 -14.71
C ALA A 178 7.08 -12.58 -16.04
N ILE A 179 8.41 -12.75 -16.00
CA ILE A 179 9.22 -13.02 -17.20
C ILE A 179 8.78 -14.32 -17.89
N GLN A 180 8.53 -15.38 -17.11
CA GLN A 180 8.08 -16.66 -17.64
C GLN A 180 6.72 -16.52 -18.34
N LEU A 181 5.74 -15.86 -17.71
CA LEU A 181 4.39 -15.68 -18.26
C LEU A 181 4.38 -14.77 -19.50
N PHE A 182 5.10 -13.64 -19.47
CA PHE A 182 5.26 -12.81 -20.67
C PHE A 182 5.95 -13.57 -21.81
N SER A 183 6.94 -14.40 -21.49
CA SER A 183 7.61 -15.24 -22.50
C SER A 183 6.67 -16.29 -23.10
N GLN A 184 5.75 -16.84 -22.30
CA GLN A 184 4.71 -17.75 -22.79
C GLN A 184 3.76 -17.03 -23.76
N LEU A 185 3.29 -15.82 -23.42
CA LEU A 185 2.47 -14.98 -24.31
C LEU A 185 3.18 -14.74 -25.65
N ILE A 186 4.45 -14.34 -25.63
CA ILE A 186 5.21 -14.05 -26.86
C ILE A 186 5.38 -15.30 -27.73
N ARG A 187 5.55 -16.48 -27.11
CA ARG A 187 5.68 -17.75 -27.83
C ARG A 187 4.34 -18.22 -28.42
N ALA A 188 3.25 -18.05 -27.67
CA ALA A 188 1.91 -18.49 -28.08
C ALA A 188 1.28 -17.55 -29.11
N TYR A 189 1.45 -16.23 -28.95
CA TYR A 189 0.82 -15.19 -29.75
C TYR A 189 1.82 -14.11 -30.20
N PRO A 190 2.74 -14.42 -31.13
CA PRO A 190 3.81 -13.50 -31.55
C PRO A 190 3.30 -12.23 -32.25
N ASP A 191 2.12 -12.28 -32.87
CA ASP A 191 1.52 -11.15 -33.62
C ASP A 191 0.54 -10.31 -32.78
N SER A 192 0.42 -10.61 -31.48
CA SER A 192 -0.50 -9.88 -30.59
C SER A 192 -0.02 -8.44 -30.33
N PRO A 193 -0.95 -7.47 -30.19
CA PRO A 193 -0.59 -6.09 -29.84
C PRO A 193 0.16 -5.97 -28.50
N TYR A 194 0.00 -6.94 -27.59
CA TYR A 194 0.62 -6.94 -26.27
C TYR A 194 2.11 -7.32 -26.29
N VAL A 195 2.63 -7.87 -27.39
CA VAL A 195 4.02 -8.37 -27.48
C VAL A 195 5.04 -7.25 -27.29
N GLY A 196 4.77 -6.05 -27.81
CA GLY A 196 5.66 -4.90 -27.65
C GLY A 196 5.82 -4.51 -26.18
N GLU A 197 4.71 -4.38 -25.46
CA GLU A 197 4.73 -4.09 -24.03
C GLU A 197 5.34 -5.24 -23.22
N ALA A 198 4.96 -6.49 -23.50
CA ALA A 198 5.49 -7.67 -22.82
C ALA A 198 7.04 -7.74 -22.90
N LYS A 199 7.64 -7.46 -24.06
CA LYS A 199 9.09 -7.39 -24.22
C LYS A 199 9.73 -6.29 -23.36
N ALA A 200 9.09 -5.12 -23.31
CA ALA A 200 9.56 -4.02 -22.46
C ALA A 200 9.50 -4.37 -20.97
N ARG A 201 8.40 -5.01 -20.53
CA ARG A 201 8.22 -5.49 -19.15
C ARG A 201 9.22 -6.59 -18.78
N ILE A 202 9.51 -7.52 -19.70
CA ILE A 202 10.57 -8.53 -19.51
C ILE A 202 11.92 -7.85 -19.29
N LYS A 203 12.28 -6.87 -20.13
CA LYS A 203 13.54 -6.14 -19.96
C LYS A 203 13.62 -5.45 -18.60
N ALA A 204 12.55 -4.78 -18.19
CA ALA A 204 12.49 -4.12 -16.88
C ALA A 204 12.59 -5.12 -15.70
N ALA A 205 11.91 -6.26 -15.79
CA ALA A 205 11.99 -7.31 -14.78
C ALA A 205 13.39 -7.96 -14.70
N ARG A 206 14.05 -8.16 -15.85
CA ARG A 206 15.46 -8.63 -15.89
C ARG A 206 16.40 -7.64 -15.22
N GLU A 207 16.22 -6.35 -15.49
CA GLU A 207 17.00 -5.29 -14.84
C GLU A 207 16.76 -5.28 -13.33
N PHE A 208 15.51 -5.45 -12.88
CA PHE A 208 15.19 -5.57 -11.45
C PHE A 208 15.93 -6.74 -10.80
N ILE A 209 15.93 -7.94 -11.41
CA ILE A 209 16.60 -9.11 -10.85
C ILE A 209 18.12 -8.90 -10.81
N ALA A 210 18.72 -8.30 -11.85
CA ALA A 210 20.14 -7.99 -11.85
C ALA A 210 20.52 -7.00 -10.74
N ASN A 211 19.68 -5.98 -10.49
CA ASN A 211 19.87 -5.06 -9.37
C ASN A 211 19.68 -5.74 -8.00
N HIS A 212 18.75 -6.70 -7.89
CA HIS A 212 18.60 -7.53 -6.69
C HIS A 212 19.88 -8.34 -6.41
N GLU A 213 20.42 -9.04 -7.40
CA GLU A 213 21.69 -9.79 -7.24
C GLU A 213 22.85 -8.86 -6.87
N PHE A 214 22.93 -7.68 -7.48
CA PHE A 214 23.96 -6.70 -7.13
C PHE A 214 23.79 -6.15 -5.70
N PHE A 215 22.55 -5.97 -5.22
CA PHE A 215 22.28 -5.61 -3.83
C PHE A 215 22.74 -6.70 -2.85
N VAL A 216 22.54 -7.97 -3.20
CA VAL A 216 23.03 -9.12 -2.42
C VAL A 216 24.56 -9.16 -2.39
N VAL A 217 25.23 -8.82 -3.50
CA VAL A 217 26.69 -8.67 -3.54
C VAL A 217 27.17 -7.63 -2.52
N ASP A 218 26.54 -6.46 -2.49
CA ASP A 218 26.87 -5.41 -1.52
C ASP A 218 26.64 -5.85 -0.06
N PHE A 219 25.60 -6.64 0.19
CA PHE A 219 25.37 -7.26 1.50
C PHE A 219 26.50 -8.23 1.90
N TYR A 220 27.01 -9.05 0.98
CA TYR A 220 28.13 -9.94 1.27
C TYR A 220 29.45 -9.19 1.48
N LEU A 221 29.70 -8.15 0.70
CA LEU A 221 30.86 -7.28 0.89
C LEU A 221 30.83 -6.57 2.25
N ARG A 222 29.64 -6.15 2.71
CA ARG A 222 29.42 -5.62 4.08
C ARG A 222 29.77 -6.60 5.19
N ARG A 223 29.79 -7.89 4.90
CA ARG A 223 30.05 -8.98 5.87
C ARG A 223 31.44 -9.58 5.70
N ASP A 224 32.32 -8.93 4.93
CA ASP A 224 33.66 -9.42 4.57
C ASP A 224 33.65 -10.80 3.88
N LYS A 225 32.52 -11.19 3.28
CA LYS A 225 32.33 -12.46 2.56
C LYS A 225 32.63 -12.32 1.08
N ILE A 226 33.93 -12.21 0.77
CA ILE A 226 34.40 -11.87 -0.59
C ILE A 226 34.15 -13.02 -1.58
N SER A 227 34.33 -14.27 -1.18
CA SER A 227 34.09 -15.45 -2.03
C SER A 227 32.64 -15.57 -2.51
N GLU A 228 31.69 -15.30 -1.62
CA GLU A 228 30.27 -15.35 -1.90
C GLU A 228 29.85 -14.18 -2.78
N ALA A 229 30.41 -12.99 -2.54
CA ALA A 229 30.23 -11.83 -3.41
C ALA A 229 30.75 -12.10 -4.83
N GLU A 230 31.92 -12.72 -4.97
CA GLU A 230 32.48 -13.10 -6.27
C GLU A 230 31.58 -14.10 -7.01
N THR A 231 31.09 -15.12 -6.29
CA THR A 231 30.19 -16.14 -6.86
C THR A 231 28.89 -15.50 -7.38
N ARG A 232 28.33 -14.55 -6.62
CA ARG A 232 27.12 -13.81 -7.01
C ARG A 232 27.35 -12.89 -8.20
N LEU A 233 28.49 -12.20 -8.27
CA LEU A 233 28.86 -11.39 -9.44
C LEU A 233 29.02 -12.24 -10.70
N LYS A 234 29.66 -13.41 -10.60
CA LYS A 234 29.77 -14.36 -11.73
C LYS A 234 28.38 -14.81 -12.19
N TYR A 235 27.48 -15.12 -11.26
CA TYR A 235 26.09 -15.48 -11.58
C TYR A 235 25.35 -14.35 -12.29
N LEU A 236 25.45 -13.12 -11.78
CA LEU A 236 24.83 -11.94 -12.40
C LEU A 236 25.32 -11.76 -13.84
N LEU A 237 26.63 -11.79 -14.07
CA LEU A 237 27.22 -11.57 -15.39
C LEU A 237 26.92 -12.71 -16.38
N ALA A 238 26.78 -13.95 -15.88
CA ALA A 238 26.42 -15.09 -16.71
C ALA A 238 24.96 -15.05 -17.18
N ASN A 239 24.02 -14.62 -16.32
CA ASN A 239 22.58 -14.69 -16.62
C ASN A 239 21.98 -13.36 -17.14
N TYR A 240 22.61 -12.23 -16.80
CA TYR A 240 22.13 -10.88 -17.10
C TYR A 240 23.20 -9.98 -17.75
N PRO A 241 23.90 -10.42 -18.80
CA PRO A 241 24.97 -9.63 -19.43
C PRO A 241 24.47 -8.37 -20.15
N ASP A 242 23.17 -8.32 -20.48
CA ASP A 242 22.49 -7.25 -21.23
C ASP A 242 21.95 -6.11 -20.36
N THR A 243 22.15 -6.19 -19.04
CA THR A 243 21.61 -5.23 -18.05
C THR A 243 22.52 -4.02 -17.85
N GLU A 244 21.95 -2.91 -17.40
CA GLU A 244 22.69 -1.65 -17.19
C GLU A 244 23.71 -1.77 -16.04
N ILE A 245 23.44 -2.65 -15.07
CA ILE A 245 24.33 -2.91 -13.94
C ILE A 245 25.55 -3.79 -14.31
N ALA A 246 25.50 -4.54 -15.42
CA ALA A 246 26.52 -5.52 -15.79
C ALA A 246 27.94 -4.94 -15.90
N PRO A 247 28.20 -3.79 -16.55
CA PRO A 247 29.54 -3.20 -16.61
C PRO A 247 30.11 -2.84 -15.22
N ARG A 248 29.24 -2.37 -14.32
CA ARG A 248 29.61 -2.07 -12.93
C ARG A 248 29.94 -3.34 -12.16
N ALA A 249 29.13 -4.39 -12.33
CA ALA A 249 29.38 -5.70 -11.75
C ALA A 249 30.71 -6.29 -12.24
N GLN A 250 31.02 -6.18 -13.54
CA GLN A 250 32.29 -6.64 -14.11
C GLN A 250 33.49 -5.90 -13.52
N LYS A 251 33.40 -4.57 -13.41
CA LYS A 251 34.47 -3.76 -12.79
C LYS A 251 34.74 -4.19 -11.35
N LEU A 252 33.68 -4.41 -10.57
CA LEU A 252 33.78 -4.87 -9.19
C LEU A 252 34.38 -6.28 -9.09
N LEU A 253 33.98 -7.19 -9.98
CA LEU A 253 34.53 -8.54 -10.05
C LEU A 253 36.04 -8.52 -10.33
N ASN A 254 36.47 -7.75 -11.33
CA ASN A 254 37.89 -7.61 -11.67
C ASN A 254 38.71 -7.04 -10.49
N GLN A 255 38.13 -6.07 -9.78
CA GLN A 255 38.75 -5.48 -8.59
C GLN A 255 38.95 -6.53 -7.48
N ILE A 256 37.92 -7.35 -7.19
CA ILE A 256 38.01 -8.44 -6.22
C ILE A 256 39.10 -9.44 -6.62
N GLN A 257 39.11 -9.86 -7.89
CA GLN A 257 40.09 -10.83 -8.42
C GLN A 257 41.52 -10.32 -8.42
N SER A 258 41.72 -9.00 -8.55
CA SER A 258 43.03 -8.37 -8.42
C SER A 258 43.57 -8.31 -6.98
N GLY A 259 42.84 -8.85 -6.00
CA GLY A 259 43.22 -8.85 -4.59
C GLY A 259 42.96 -7.52 -3.86
N ASN A 260 42.21 -6.60 -4.47
CA ASN A 260 41.88 -5.29 -3.92
C ASN A 260 40.36 -5.13 -3.66
N PRO A 261 39.71 -6.00 -2.87
CA PRO A 261 38.28 -5.87 -2.60
C PRO A 261 37.98 -4.50 -1.98
N PRO A 262 36.85 -3.86 -2.34
CA PRO A 262 36.49 -2.57 -1.78
C PRO A 262 36.34 -2.69 -0.26
N LYS A 263 37.22 -2.03 0.50
CA LYS A 263 37.08 -1.92 1.94
C LYS A 263 36.00 -0.90 2.24
N GLN A 264 34.97 -1.32 2.97
CA GLN A 264 33.94 -0.38 3.38
C GLN A 264 34.51 0.59 4.42
N SER A 265 34.43 1.88 4.13
CA SER A 265 34.79 2.93 5.09
C SER A 265 33.71 3.04 6.15
N LEU A 266 34.10 3.32 7.40
CA LEU A 266 33.17 3.60 8.52
C LEU A 266 32.15 4.72 8.19
N SER A 267 32.51 5.63 7.26
CA SER A 267 31.61 6.67 6.76
C SER A 267 30.40 6.16 5.97
N SER A 268 30.42 4.90 5.48
CA SER A 268 29.30 4.30 4.74
C SER A 268 28.13 3.86 5.65
N TRP A 269 28.40 3.64 6.94
CA TRP A 269 27.40 3.25 7.94
C TRP A 269 26.68 4.46 8.57
N LEU A 270 27.25 5.67 8.44
CA LEU A 270 26.62 6.87 8.96
C LEU A 270 25.46 7.30 8.04
N PRO A 271 24.23 7.49 8.54
CA PRO A 271 23.21 8.19 7.78
C PRO A 271 23.79 9.55 7.37
N LYS A 272 23.51 10.01 6.15
CA LYS A 272 23.95 11.35 5.70
C LYS A 272 23.20 12.40 6.53
N ILE A 273 23.71 12.69 7.72
CA ILE A 273 23.23 13.77 8.57
C ILE A 273 23.66 15.04 7.85
N SER A 274 22.72 15.66 7.14
CA SER A 274 22.88 17.06 6.72
C SER A 274 22.86 17.91 7.99
N LEU A 275 24.03 18.06 8.62
CA LEU A 275 24.17 18.97 9.76
C LEU A 275 23.88 20.41 9.26
N PRO A 276 23.08 21.21 9.98
CA PRO A 276 23.00 22.64 9.73
C PRO A 276 24.40 23.24 9.77
N ASP A 277 24.70 24.12 8.82
CA ASP A 277 26.02 24.74 8.70
C ASP A 277 26.29 25.62 9.94
N TRP A 278 27.08 25.10 10.87
CA TRP A 278 27.43 25.74 12.14
C TRP A 278 28.33 26.97 11.94
N ALA A 279 28.81 27.20 10.72
CA ALA A 279 29.43 28.45 10.27
C ALA A 279 28.52 29.69 10.44
N ARG A 280 27.21 29.50 10.62
CA ARG A 280 26.26 30.57 10.95
C ARG A 280 26.41 31.12 12.39
N PHE A 281 27.04 30.38 13.31
CA PHE A 281 27.18 30.77 14.72
C PHE A 281 28.56 31.33 15.08
N SER A 282 29.51 31.35 14.15
CA SER A 282 30.78 32.07 14.33
C SER A 282 30.68 33.53 13.88
N SER A 283 29.54 34.18 14.13
CA SER A 283 29.41 35.63 14.05
C SER A 283 29.79 36.21 15.42
N SER A 284 31.08 36.50 15.59
CA SER A 284 31.49 37.63 16.42
C SER A 284 32.15 38.64 15.48
N ASP A 285 31.43 39.73 15.25
CA ASP A 285 31.80 40.85 14.39
C ASP A 285 33.19 41.41 14.71
N GLN A 286 33.99 41.66 13.68
CA GLN A 286 34.75 42.90 13.50
C GLN A 286 34.99 43.09 11.99
N GLU A 287 33.98 43.68 11.33
CA GLU A 287 34.11 44.91 10.55
C GLU A 287 35.52 45.32 10.10
N LYS A 288 35.76 45.30 8.78
CA LYS A 288 36.24 46.48 8.04
C LYS A 288 36.03 46.30 6.54
N THR A 289 35.16 47.16 6.05
CA THR A 289 34.93 47.60 4.68
C THR A 289 36.22 47.85 3.90
N VAL A 290 36.17 47.67 2.58
CA VAL A 290 36.41 48.70 1.53
C VAL A 290 36.68 48.02 0.17
N GLU A 291 35.90 48.44 -0.85
CA GLU A 291 36.15 48.43 -2.31
C GLU A 291 36.42 47.08 -3.03
N GLU A 292 35.95 46.79 -4.24
CA GLU A 292 35.24 47.51 -5.29
C GLU A 292 34.65 46.45 -6.24
N ALA A 293 33.55 46.76 -6.92
CA ALA A 293 33.00 45.93 -7.99
C ALA A 293 33.62 46.35 -9.37
N PRO A 294 33.09 45.94 -10.54
CA PRO A 294 33.63 44.90 -11.42
C PRO A 294 34.05 45.42 -12.84
N SER A 295 34.84 44.65 -13.60
CA SER A 295 34.89 44.74 -15.08
C SER A 295 35.54 43.48 -15.66
N LYS A 296 34.79 42.61 -16.38
CA LYS A 296 34.69 42.60 -17.85
C LYS A 296 36.03 42.78 -18.56
N GLU A 297 36.53 41.70 -19.15
CA GLU A 297 36.86 41.59 -20.59
C GLU A 297 36.44 40.20 -21.09
#